data_AF-A0A538D2J7-F1
#
_entry.id   AF-A0A538D2J7-F1
#
_cell.length_a   1.000
_cell.length_b   1.000
_cell.length_c   1.000
_cell.angle_alpha   90.00
_cell.angle_beta   90.00
_cell.angle_gamma   90.00
#
_symmetry.space_group_name_H-M   'P 1'
#
loop_
_entity.id
_entity.type
_entity.pdbx_description
1 polymer ?
#
loop_
_entity_poly.entity_id
_entity_poly.type
_entity_poly.pdbx_seq_one_letter_code
_entity_poly.pdbx_strand_id
1 'polypeptide(L)'
;MQVALPDGYNLNVEEVGAGYPLIVLHGGPGLDHSMFRPYLDALGDEYRVLYVDERGQGRSQRVDPATLSLEVFARDVSSCSAIRSARSSRPTTPPSSARRLRT
;
A
#
# COMPACT_ATOMS: atom_id res chain seq x y z
N MET A 1 0.43 7.93 -4.94
CA MET A 1 0.38 9.13 -4.07
C MET A 1 1.68 9.25 -3.30
N GLN A 2 1.96 10.44 -2.75
CA GLN A 2 3.15 10.70 -1.95
C GLN A 2 2.75 10.84 -0.47
N VAL A 3 3.54 10.23 0.42
CA VAL A 3 3.34 10.27 1.87
C VAL A 3 4.56 10.95 2.49
N ALA A 4 4.33 12.10 3.13
CA ALA A 4 5.37 12.84 3.81
C ALA A 4 5.72 12.17 5.14
N LEU A 5 7.01 11.99 5.39
CA LEU A 5 7.56 11.44 6.62
C LEU A 5 7.94 12.57 7.60
N PRO A 6 7.99 12.29 8.91
CA PRO A 6 8.32 13.30 9.92
C PRO A 6 9.71 13.94 9.75
N ASP A 7 10.63 13.26 9.09
CA ASP A 7 12.00 13.71 8.81
C ASP A 7 12.13 14.45 7.45
N GLY A 8 11.00 14.73 6.78
CA GLY A 8 10.94 15.54 5.55
C GLY A 8 11.11 14.76 4.25
N TYR A 9 11.28 13.44 4.31
CA TYR A 9 11.31 12.58 3.13
C TYR A 9 9.90 12.21 2.64
N ASN A 10 9.81 11.73 1.40
CA ASN A 10 8.54 11.28 0.82
C ASN A 10 8.59 9.84 0.34
N LEU A 11 7.54 9.09 0.66
CA LEU A 11 7.32 7.74 0.16
C LEU A 11 6.31 7.73 -0.98
N ASN A 12 6.61 6.96 -2.01
CA ASN A 12 5.65 6.60 -3.04
C ASN A 12 4.75 5.46 -2.52
N VAL A 13 3.44 5.67 -2.64
CA VAL A 13 2.42 4.68 -2.30
C VAL A 13 1.43 4.54 -3.44
N GLU A 14 1.24 3.35 -4.01
CA GLU A 14 0.12 3.07 -4.91
C GLU A 14 -1.06 2.48 -4.13
N GLU A 15 -2.27 2.96 -4.41
CA GLU A 15 -3.49 2.50 -3.73
C GLU A 15 -4.41 1.79 -4.71
N VAL A 16 -4.92 0.64 -4.31
CA VAL A 16 -5.94 -0.13 -5.03
C VAL A 16 -7.05 -0.51 -4.06
N GLY A 17 -8.30 -0.36 -4.49
CA GLY A 17 -9.46 -0.76 -3.70
C GLY A 17 -9.89 0.24 -2.65
N ALA A 18 -10.72 -0.22 -1.72
CA ALA A 18 -11.25 0.55 -0.60
C ALA A 18 -11.60 -0.39 0.56
N GLY A 19 -11.70 0.13 1.78
CA GLY A 19 -12.01 -0.68 2.97
C GLY A 19 -10.88 -0.69 4.00
N TYR A 20 -10.68 -1.83 4.66
CA TYR A 20 -9.66 -1.97 5.70
C TYR A 20 -8.24 -1.87 5.08
N PRO A 21 -7.34 -1.07 5.65
CA PRO A 21 -6.02 -0.85 5.06
C PRO A 21 -5.15 -2.10 5.15
N LEU A 22 -4.58 -2.51 4.01
CA LEU A 22 -3.59 -3.56 3.90
C LEU A 22 -2.31 -2.96 3.32
N ILE A 23 -1.25 -2.90 4.13
CA ILE A 23 0.05 -2.40 3.68
C ILE A 23 0.86 -3.55 3.08
N VAL A 24 1.37 -3.35 1.87
CA VAL A 24 2.23 -4.30 1.16
C VAL A 24 3.63 -3.70 1.08
N LEU A 25 4.61 -4.42 1.65
CA LEU A 25 6.02 -4.04 1.66
C LEU A 25 6.81 -4.98 0.78
N HIS A 26 7.61 -4.42 -0.14
CA HIS A 26 8.56 -5.21 -0.92
C HIS A 26 9.69 -5.72 -0.02
N GLY A 27 10.31 -6.81 -0.44
CA GLY A 27 11.56 -7.27 0.18
C GLY A 27 12.76 -6.58 -0.48
N GLY A 28 13.96 -6.99 -0.11
CA GLY A 28 15.20 -6.85 -0.89
C GLY A 28 15.65 -5.42 -1.27
N PRO A 29 16.93 -5.05 -1.09
CA PRO A 29 17.42 -3.77 -1.56
C PRO A 29 17.33 -3.67 -3.10
N GLY A 30 16.88 -2.53 -3.61
CA GLY A 30 16.76 -2.26 -5.04
C GLY A 30 15.45 -2.73 -5.70
N LEU A 31 14.54 -3.33 -4.93
CA LEU A 31 13.20 -3.70 -5.39
C LEU A 31 12.20 -2.57 -5.11
N ASP A 32 10.98 -2.76 -5.60
CA ASP A 32 9.87 -1.84 -5.42
C ASP A 32 8.53 -2.59 -5.45
N HIS A 33 7.42 -1.88 -5.20
CA HIS A 33 6.10 -2.46 -5.12
C HIS A 33 5.64 -3.23 -6.38
N SER A 34 6.23 -2.94 -7.56
CA SER A 34 5.87 -3.60 -8.81
C SER A 34 6.06 -5.13 -8.76
N MET A 35 6.89 -5.65 -7.85
CA MET A 35 7.05 -7.10 -7.67
C MET A 35 5.75 -7.82 -7.28
N PHE A 36 4.79 -7.10 -6.70
CA PHE A 36 3.50 -7.66 -6.30
C PHE A 36 2.37 -7.35 -7.26
N ARG A 37 2.59 -6.44 -8.22
CA ARG A 37 1.57 -6.06 -9.19
C ARG A 37 1.73 -6.83 -10.49
N PRO A 38 0.63 -7.31 -11.09
CA PRO A 38 -0.76 -7.12 -10.68
C PRO A 38 -1.30 -8.19 -9.69
N TYR A 39 -0.45 -9.09 -9.20
CA TYR A 39 -0.87 -10.31 -8.48
C TYR A 39 -1.70 -10.06 -7.22
N LEU A 40 -1.41 -9.02 -6.44
CA LEU A 40 -2.15 -8.70 -5.22
C LEU A 40 -3.32 -7.73 -5.43
N ASP A 41 -3.56 -7.27 -6.66
CA ASP A 41 -4.60 -6.25 -6.93
C ASP A 41 -6.01 -6.74 -6.65
N ALA A 42 -6.25 -8.04 -6.79
CA ALA A 42 -7.53 -8.66 -6.49
C ALA A 42 -7.93 -8.49 -5.01
N LEU A 43 -6.96 -8.30 -4.10
CA LEU A 43 -7.26 -7.96 -2.70
C LEU A 43 -7.95 -6.60 -2.57
N GLY A 44 -7.84 -5.74 -3.59
CA GLY A 44 -8.54 -4.45 -3.68
C GLY A 44 -10.07 -4.56 -3.71
N ASP A 45 -10.62 -5.75 -3.95
CA ASP A 45 -12.07 -5.99 -3.90
C ASP A 45 -12.62 -5.94 -2.45
N GLU A 46 -11.78 -6.28 -1.46
CA GLU A 46 -12.16 -6.36 -0.04
C GLU A 46 -11.35 -5.39 0.85
N TYR A 47 -10.14 -5.06 0.44
CA TYR A 47 -9.19 -4.25 1.19
C TYR A 47 -8.83 -2.97 0.45
N ARG A 48 -8.37 -1.99 1.21
CA ARG A 48 -7.63 -0.85 0.69
C ARG A 48 -6.15 -1.23 0.67
N VAL A 49 -5.68 -1.72 -0.47
CA VAL A 49 -4.30 -2.18 -0.64
C VAL A 49 -3.39 -0.98 -0.88
N LEU A 50 -2.36 -0.84 -0.04
CA LEU A 50 -1.37 0.22 -0.07
C LEU A 50 -0.01 -0.39 -0.37
N TYR A 51 0.41 -0.26 -1.63
CA TYR A 51 1.70 -0.67 -2.14
C TYR A 51 2.73 0.41 -1.82
N VAL A 52 3.63 0.14 -0.87
CA VAL A 52 4.61 1.13 -0.41
C VAL A 52 5.97 0.81 -1.01
N ASP A 53 6.58 1.81 -1.64
CA ASP A 53 8.02 1.79 -1.91
C ASP A 53 8.74 2.25 -0.65
N GLU A 54 9.58 1.39 -0.06
CA GLU A 54 10.33 1.76 1.15
C GLU A 54 11.28 2.94 0.86
N ARG A 55 11.68 3.68 1.91
CA ARG A 55 12.57 4.84 1.74
C ARG A 55 13.85 4.44 0.98
N GLY A 56 14.26 5.27 0.03
CA GLY A 56 15.42 4.99 -0.81
C GLY A 56 15.19 3.98 -1.93
N GLN A 57 14.00 3.38 -2.04
CA GLN A 57 13.67 2.32 -3.01
C GLN A 57 12.60 2.77 -4.00
N GLY A 58 12.50 2.06 -5.12
CA GLY A 58 11.51 2.35 -6.16
C GLY A 58 11.41 3.83 -6.54
N ARG A 59 10.19 4.36 -6.45
CA ARG A 59 9.85 5.76 -6.71
C ARG A 59 9.83 6.64 -5.44
N SER A 60 10.16 6.08 -4.28
CA SER A 60 10.35 6.86 -3.06
C SER A 60 11.62 7.69 -3.13
N GLN A 61 11.66 8.76 -2.33
CA GLN A 61 12.80 9.68 -2.31
C GLN A 61 14.09 8.94 -1.94
N ARG A 62 15.18 9.25 -2.65
CA ARG A 62 16.51 8.72 -2.32
C ARG A 62 17.03 9.39 -1.06
N VAL A 63 17.65 8.58 -0.22
CA VAL A 63 18.19 8.97 1.09
C VAL A 63 19.64 8.53 1.20
N ASP A 64 20.37 9.09 2.14
CA ASP A 64 21.71 8.61 2.50
C ASP A 64 21.60 7.19 3.09
N PRO A 65 22.22 6.16 2.48
CA PRO A 65 22.19 4.80 2.99
C PRO A 65 22.69 4.65 4.42
N ALA A 66 23.57 5.55 4.90
CA ALA A 66 24.07 5.53 6.27
C ALA A 66 22.99 5.84 7.32
N THR A 67 21.85 6.41 6.90
CA THR A 67 20.71 6.73 7.78
C THR A 67 19.70 5.58 7.89
N LEU A 68 19.88 4.51 7.11
CA LEU A 68 18.93 3.39 7.06
C LEU A 68 19.13 2.44 8.24
N SER A 69 18.04 2.15 8.93
CA SER A 69 17.97 1.11 9.95
C SER A 69 16.58 0.48 9.95
N LEU A 70 16.46 -0.74 10.49
CA LEU A 70 15.16 -1.41 10.60
C LEU A 70 14.14 -0.57 11.39
N GLU A 71 14.60 0.18 12.39
CA GLU A 71 13.73 1.02 13.20
C GLU A 71 13.20 2.24 12.43
N VAL A 72 14.02 2.79 11.53
CA VAL A 72 13.59 3.83 10.61
C VAL A 72 12.52 3.30 9.64
N PHE A 73 12.73 2.11 9.05
CA PHE A 73 11.71 1.47 8.21
C PHE A 73 10.41 1.18 8.97
N ALA A 74 10.48 0.73 10.22
CA ALA A 74 9.28 0.50 11.05
C ALA A 74 8.50 1.80 11.32
N ARG A 75 9.19 2.92 11.55
CA ARG A 75 8.57 4.25 11.72
C ARG A 75 7.90 4.74 10.43
N ASP A 76 8.48 4.45 9.28
CA ASP A 76 7.88 4.77 7.98
C ASP A 76 6.57 4.04 7.74
N VAL A 77 6.55 2.73 8.02
CA VAL A 77 5.34 1.92 7.94
C VAL A 77 4.26 2.45 8.88
N SER A 78 4.66 2.86 10.09
CA SER A 78 3.76 3.49 11.06
C SER A 78 3.18 4.80 10.51
N SER A 79 3.97 5.58 9.78
CA SER A 79 3.51 6.82 9.14
C SER A 79 2.48 6.55 8.04
N CYS A 80 2.58 5.41 7.35
CA CYS A 80 1.59 4.99 6.36
C CYS A 80 0.22 4.64 6.98
N SER A 81 0.16 4.26 8.26
CA SER A 81 -1.12 4.02 8.94
C SER A 81 -1.99 5.28 9.07
N ALA A 82 -1.36 6.47 9.04
CA ALA A 82 -2.05 7.75 9.11
C ALA A 82 -2.71 8.15 7.77
N ILE A 83 -2.44 7.42 6.68
CA ILE A 83 -3.04 7.68 5.38
C ILE A 83 -4.54 7.41 5.49
N ARG A 84 -5.33 8.47 5.65
CA ARG A 84 -6.79 8.39 5.61
C ARG A 84 -7.23 8.14 4.17
N SER A 85 -8.13 7.17 4.00
CA SER A 85 -8.78 6.96 2.71
C SER A 85 -9.50 8.24 2.31
N ALA A 86 -9.27 8.72 1.08
CA ALA A 86 -10.13 9.73 0.50
C ALA A 86 -11.55 9.17 0.50
N ARG A 87 -12.49 9.90 1.09
CA ARG A 87 -13.87 9.46 1.37
C ARG A 87 -14.47 8.77 0.15
N SER A 88 -14.45 7.44 0.12
CA SER A 88 -14.90 6.67 -1.04
C SER A 88 -16.42 6.69 -1.09
N SER A 89 -16.98 7.42 -2.05
CA SER A 89 -18.39 7.34 -2.41
C SER A 89 -18.60 6.12 -3.31
N ARG A 90 -18.78 4.93 -2.74
CA ARG A 90 -19.26 3.77 -3.51
C ARG A 90 -20.53 3.17 -2.88
N PRO A 91 -21.60 2.95 -3.65
CA PRO A 91 -22.78 2.25 -3.17
C PRO A 91 -22.42 0.79 -2.88
N THR A 92 -22.81 0.31 -1.71
CA THR A 92 -22.72 -1.09 -1.33
C THR A 92 -23.59 -1.93 -2.27
N THR A 93 -22.97 -2.62 -3.23
CA THR A 93 -23.66 -3.70 -3.95
C THR A 93 -23.42 -4.97 -3.12
N PRO A 94 -24.48 -5.65 -2.62
CA PRO A 94 -24.29 -6.84 -1.82
C PRO A 94 -23.69 -7.98 -2.67
N PRO A 95 -22.97 -8.93 -2.05
CA PRO A 95 -22.43 -10.08 -2.77
C PRO A 95 -23.57 -10.85 -3.44
N SER A 96 -23.42 -11.09 -4.75
CA SER A 96 -24.34 -11.89 -5.56
C SER A 96 -24.50 -13.28 -4.94
N SER A 97 -25.64 -13.50 -4.30
CA SER A 97 -26.03 -14.81 -3.80
C SER A 97 -26.65 -15.63 -4.94
N ALA A 98 -26.19 -16.87 -5.04
CA ALA A 98 -26.87 -18.04 -5.60
C ALA A 98 -27.07 -18.11 -7.12
N ARG A 99 -26.08 -18.70 -7.81
CA ARG A 99 -26.38 -19.60 -8.93
C ARG A 99 -26.79 -20.97 -8.37
N ARG A 100 -28.08 -21.14 -8.05
CA ARG A 100 -28.64 -22.50 -7.89
C ARG A 100 -28.62 -23.17 -9.26
N LEU A 101 -27.75 -24.17 -9.46
CA LEU A 101 -27.99 -25.16 -10.51
C LEU A 101 -29.21 -25.97 -10.08
N ARG A 102 -30.28 -25.88 -10.87
CA ARG A 102 -31.33 -26.91 -10.91
C ARG A 102 -30.89 -27.94 -11.93
N THR A 103 -30.84 -29.20 -11.52
CA THR A 103 -30.98 -30.39 -12.36
C THR A 103 -32.02 -31.26 -11.69
#